data_AF-A0A1U7CY91-F1
#
_entry.id   AF-A0A1U7CY91-F1
#
_cell.length_a   1.000
_cell.length_b   1.000
_cell.length_c   1.000
_cell.angle_alpha   90.00
_cell.angle_beta   90.00
_cell.angle_gamma   90.00
#
_symmetry.space_group_name_H-M   'P 1'
#
loop_
_entity.id
_entity.type
_entity.pdbx_description
1 polymer ?
#
loop_
_entity_poly.entity_id
_entity_poly.type
_entity_poly.pdbx_seq_one_letter_code
_entity_poly.pdbx_strand_id
1 'polypeptide(L)'
;MTNLSVGMAQALVGLGLMLLGTGQGAERRVEVALNDAGSLAVSEVVSALAEATGQTVKPPPADVTLPVRGLPGALGRALLADCLGDEVAITIGPKSVVFVVPETLVESDGRALWKERLERLSARTEEAASRQQRHIMRARESYRPNDPDRPTICLVHGVNSSSGGFVHFIPPLEEAGYGIVVYDYPFNQKLDDSCAQFQADWLAFRNQAGETRPWTILAHSMGALVARSYVEGAGRDAGDVDSLILIAPVNQGAHIARLQPVLQMISGMRAVQGKRTAQALAELSEGVSQSAEDLLPGSPFLKRINRNPPNEAVAYHILAGDRGVLSEDGRKQVEAQVEIVHRNAGVFGSLTRLATGELGPVLDELTDGAGDGCVALARTRLPGAPEPVVLHANHAELIRAPLLFADPGPVVSMPQILEWMKADRARGGLGGR
;
A
#
# COMPACT_ATOMS: atom_id res chain seq x y z
N MET A 1 7.58 -47.23 47.95
CA MET A 1 7.41 -45.81 48.31
C MET A 1 8.06 -45.01 47.19
N THR A 2 7.31 -44.63 46.14
CA THR A 2 6.63 -43.31 45.95
C THR A 2 7.65 -42.18 45.80
N ASN A 3 7.60 -41.22 44.87
CA ASN A 3 6.64 -40.72 43.89
C ASN A 3 7.39 -39.64 43.05
N LEU A 4 7.26 -39.57 41.71
CA LEU A 4 6.42 -38.64 40.92
C LEU A 4 6.90 -37.16 40.84
N SER A 5 6.90 -36.59 39.61
CA SER A 5 6.90 -35.11 39.42
C SER A 5 7.50 -34.49 38.13
N VAL A 6 6.97 -34.78 36.92
CA VAL A 6 6.50 -33.86 35.82
C VAL A 6 6.93 -32.37 35.88
N GLY A 7 7.29 -31.63 34.80
CA GLY A 7 7.22 -31.84 33.34
C GLY A 7 7.48 -30.58 32.45
N MET A 8 6.87 -30.59 31.25
CA MET A 8 6.83 -29.64 30.09
C MET A 8 7.91 -29.86 28.97
N ALA A 9 7.65 -30.52 27.83
CA ALA A 9 6.70 -30.28 26.69
C ALA A 9 7.09 -29.02 25.86
N GLN A 10 7.20 -28.97 24.53
CA GLN A 10 6.67 -29.77 23.40
C GLN A 10 7.37 -29.27 22.10
N ALA A 11 7.72 -30.17 21.17
CA ALA A 11 7.80 -29.91 19.72
C ALA A 11 7.89 -31.26 18.98
N LEU A 12 6.74 -31.87 18.70
CA LEU A 12 6.62 -33.09 17.90
C LEU A 12 5.86 -32.73 16.63
N VAL A 13 6.60 -32.65 15.52
CA VAL A 13 6.05 -32.61 14.16
C VAL A 13 5.50 -34.00 13.85
N GLY A 14 4.18 -34.11 13.78
CA GLY A 14 3.51 -35.33 13.34
C GLY A 14 3.35 -35.34 11.82
N LEU A 15 4.28 -35.96 11.11
CA LEU A 15 4.14 -36.29 9.69
C LEU A 15 3.51 -37.69 9.59
N GLY A 16 2.19 -37.76 9.40
CA GLY A 16 1.46 -39.02 9.21
C GLY A 16 1.22 -39.32 7.73
N LEU A 17 2.12 -40.03 7.06
CA LEU A 17 1.83 -40.65 5.76
C LEU A 17 0.95 -41.90 5.97
N MET A 18 -0.32 -41.83 5.60
CA MET A 18 -1.15 -43.03 5.38
C MET A 18 -1.29 -43.31 3.88
N LEU A 19 -0.57 -44.32 3.41
CA LEU A 19 -0.73 -44.93 2.08
C LEU A 19 -1.73 -46.09 2.17
N LEU A 20 -2.91 -45.95 1.57
CA LEU A 20 -3.84 -47.05 1.30
C LEU A 20 -4.17 -47.05 -0.20
N GLY A 21 -3.76 -48.10 -0.92
CA GLY A 21 -4.28 -48.45 -2.25
C GLY A 21 -5.73 -48.97 -2.14
N THR A 22 -6.57 -48.95 -3.17
CA THR A 22 -6.36 -49.45 -4.54
C THR A 22 -7.38 -48.87 -5.54
N GLY A 23 -6.92 -48.46 -6.74
CA GLY A 23 -7.63 -48.72 -8.00
C GLY A 23 -8.79 -47.81 -8.44
N GLN A 24 -8.53 -46.54 -8.72
CA GLN A 24 -9.09 -45.69 -9.80
C GLN A 24 -8.32 -44.35 -9.74
N GLY A 25 -7.48 -44.05 -10.74
CA GLY A 25 -6.64 -42.84 -10.84
C GLY A 25 -6.11 -42.31 -9.50
N ALA A 26 -5.02 -42.87 -8.97
CA ALA A 26 -4.63 -42.74 -7.56
C ALA A 26 -4.27 -41.30 -7.13
N GLU A 27 -5.26 -40.46 -6.85
CA GLU A 27 -5.05 -39.09 -6.36
C GLU A 27 -4.17 -39.05 -5.10
N ARG A 28 -3.22 -38.11 -5.04
CA ARG A 28 -2.35 -37.93 -3.87
C ARG A 28 -3.00 -36.97 -2.89
N ARG A 29 -3.28 -37.45 -1.68
CA ARG A 29 -3.71 -36.62 -0.55
C ARG A 29 -2.51 -36.11 0.23
N VAL A 30 -2.45 -34.79 0.41
CA VAL A 30 -1.44 -34.09 1.20
C VAL A 30 -2.14 -33.25 2.25
N GLU A 31 -1.81 -33.46 3.52
CA GLU A 31 -2.39 -32.74 4.65
C GLU A 31 -1.37 -31.80 5.27
N VAL A 32 -1.76 -30.54 5.46
CA VAL A 32 -0.92 -29.48 6.02
C VAL A 32 -1.64 -28.86 7.22
N ALA A 33 -0.94 -28.72 8.35
CA ALA A 33 -1.53 -28.22 9.59
C ALA A 33 -1.84 -26.71 9.51
N LEU A 34 -2.85 -26.28 10.27
CA LEU A 34 -3.13 -24.87 10.51
C LEU A 34 -2.48 -24.43 11.81
N ASN A 35 -1.99 -23.19 11.85
CA ASN A 35 -1.50 -22.57 13.07
C ASN A 35 -2.65 -22.19 14.02
N ASP A 36 -2.30 -21.72 15.23
CA ASP A 36 -3.29 -21.35 16.27
C ASP A 36 -4.25 -20.22 15.81
N ALA A 37 -3.83 -19.40 14.84
CA ALA A 37 -4.66 -18.37 14.21
C ALA A 37 -5.53 -18.91 13.06
N GLY A 38 -5.55 -20.22 12.81
CA GLY A 38 -6.30 -20.84 11.72
C GLY A 38 -5.77 -20.52 10.32
N SER A 39 -4.50 -20.14 10.23
CA SER A 39 -3.80 -19.79 8.99
C SER A 39 -2.81 -20.87 8.58
N LEU A 40 -2.52 -20.92 7.29
CA LEU A 40 -1.71 -21.94 6.64
C LEU A 40 -0.32 -21.38 6.33
N ALA A 41 0.75 -22.01 6.78
CA ALA A 41 2.10 -21.61 6.42
C ALA A 41 2.41 -22.03 4.97
N VAL A 42 2.66 -21.07 4.08
CA VAL A 42 2.84 -21.38 2.64
C VAL A 42 4.13 -22.16 2.39
N SER A 43 5.16 -21.94 3.22
CA SER A 43 6.39 -22.73 3.24
C SER A 43 6.11 -24.23 3.47
N GLU A 44 5.21 -24.56 4.39
CA GLU A 44 4.80 -25.93 4.69
C GLU A 44 3.98 -26.53 3.54
N VAL A 45 3.11 -25.74 2.90
CA VAL A 45 2.35 -26.17 1.72
C VAL A 45 3.27 -26.53 0.56
N VAL A 46 4.19 -25.65 0.19
CA VAL A 46 5.13 -25.88 -0.92
C VAL A 46 6.00 -27.09 -0.62
N SER A 47 6.49 -27.22 0.61
CA SER A 47 7.33 -28.35 1.03
C SER A 47 6.58 -29.68 0.97
N ALA A 48 5.38 -29.74 1.57
CA ALA A 48 4.58 -30.96 1.64
C ALA A 48 4.10 -31.41 0.25
N LEU A 49 3.67 -30.47 -0.61
CA LEU A 49 3.28 -30.78 -1.98
C LEU A 49 4.47 -31.21 -2.84
N ALA A 50 5.63 -30.55 -2.71
CA ALA A 50 6.83 -30.92 -3.45
C ALA A 50 7.32 -32.32 -3.05
N GLU A 51 7.37 -32.63 -1.75
CA GLU A 51 7.75 -33.94 -1.25
C GLU A 51 6.79 -35.03 -1.73
N ALA A 52 5.47 -34.82 -1.54
CA ALA A 52 4.46 -35.80 -1.92
C ALA A 52 4.38 -36.06 -3.43
N THR A 53 4.82 -35.12 -4.27
CA THR A 53 4.83 -35.24 -5.74
C THR A 53 6.22 -35.50 -6.33
N GLY A 54 7.24 -35.70 -5.49
CA GLY A 54 8.60 -35.98 -5.94
C GLY A 54 9.25 -34.83 -6.73
N GLN A 55 8.91 -33.59 -6.38
CA GLN A 55 9.46 -32.37 -6.96
C GLN A 55 10.56 -31.77 -6.07
N THR A 56 11.47 -31.04 -6.69
CA THR A 56 12.49 -30.25 -5.97
C THR A 56 12.21 -28.77 -6.23
N VAL A 57 11.61 -28.11 -5.23
CA VAL A 57 11.25 -26.69 -5.26
C VAL A 57 11.73 -26.05 -3.96
N LYS A 58 12.35 -24.87 -4.04
CA LYS A 58 12.76 -24.11 -2.86
C LYS A 58 11.51 -23.53 -2.19
N PRO A 59 11.24 -23.82 -0.90
CA PRO A 59 10.12 -23.21 -0.20
C PRO A 59 10.37 -21.71 0.07
N PRO A 60 9.31 -20.89 0.14
CA PRO A 60 9.41 -19.48 0.51
C PRO A 60 9.77 -19.32 2.00
N PRO A 61 10.10 -18.10 2.45
CA PRO A 61 10.31 -17.79 3.88
C PRO A 61 9.17 -18.29 4.78
N ALA A 62 9.52 -18.80 5.97
CA ALA A 62 8.59 -19.52 6.85
C ALA A 62 7.57 -18.64 7.58
N ASP A 63 7.74 -17.33 7.53
CA ASP A 63 6.94 -16.32 8.22
C ASP A 63 5.65 -15.93 7.46
N VAL A 64 5.48 -16.33 6.19
CA VAL A 64 4.26 -16.01 5.44
C VAL A 64 3.15 -17.02 5.69
N THR A 65 2.08 -16.52 6.30
CA THR A 65 0.87 -17.30 6.57
C THR A 65 -0.31 -16.79 5.74
N LEU A 66 -1.13 -17.73 5.28
CA LEU A 66 -2.29 -17.46 4.45
C LEU A 66 -3.55 -17.80 5.26
N PRO A 67 -4.45 -16.83 5.51
CA PRO A 67 -5.72 -17.16 6.13
C PRO A 67 -6.52 -18.05 5.19
N VAL A 68 -7.10 -19.12 5.71
CA VAL A 68 -7.98 -20.01 4.92
C VAL A 68 -9.40 -20.08 5.48
N ARG A 69 -9.68 -19.38 6.60
CA ARG A 69 -11.01 -19.33 7.24
C ARG A 69 -11.63 -17.95 7.26
N GLY A 70 -12.95 -17.91 7.39
CA GLY A 70 -13.73 -16.66 7.41
C GLY A 70 -13.69 -15.91 6.07
N LEU A 71 -14.09 -14.63 6.11
CA LEU A 71 -14.03 -13.72 4.98
C LEU A 71 -12.59 -13.53 4.43
N PRO A 72 -11.55 -13.35 5.27
CA PRO A 72 -10.16 -13.31 4.79
C PRO A 72 -9.72 -14.62 4.12
N GLY A 73 -10.28 -15.76 4.57
CA GLY A 73 -9.97 -17.09 4.04
C GLY A 73 -10.44 -17.36 2.61
N ALA A 74 -11.41 -16.60 2.11
CA ALA A 74 -11.87 -16.75 0.71
C ALA A 74 -10.78 -16.38 -0.30
N LEU A 75 -10.00 -15.35 0.02
CA LEU A 75 -8.89 -14.87 -0.81
C LEU A 75 -7.72 -15.84 -0.80
N GLY A 76 -7.36 -16.37 0.37
CA GLY A 76 -6.33 -17.39 0.47
C GLY A 76 -6.66 -18.65 -0.35
N ARG A 77 -7.92 -19.10 -0.30
CA ARG A 77 -8.37 -20.22 -1.14
C ARG A 77 -8.30 -19.90 -2.64
N ALA A 78 -8.69 -18.71 -3.05
CA ALA A 78 -8.62 -18.29 -4.46
C ALA A 78 -7.16 -18.22 -4.97
N LEU A 79 -6.23 -17.73 -4.15
CA LEU A 79 -4.80 -17.70 -4.48
C LEU A 79 -4.21 -19.10 -4.63
N LEU A 80 -4.57 -20.01 -3.72
CA LEU A 80 -4.15 -21.41 -3.81
C LEU A 80 -4.70 -22.07 -5.08
N ALA A 81 -5.96 -21.83 -5.43
CA ALA A 81 -6.56 -22.34 -6.66
C ALA A 81 -5.89 -21.75 -7.93
N ASP A 82 -5.65 -20.45 -7.99
CA ASP A 82 -4.97 -19.80 -9.13
C ASP A 82 -3.54 -20.33 -9.35
N CYS A 83 -2.81 -20.58 -8.26
CA CYS A 83 -1.42 -21.04 -8.35
C CYS A 83 -1.34 -22.55 -8.62
N LEU A 84 -2.16 -23.36 -7.95
CA LEU A 84 -2.09 -24.83 -8.02
C LEU A 84 -2.93 -25.42 -9.16
N GLY A 85 -3.90 -24.67 -9.69
CA GLY A 85 -4.87 -25.11 -10.68
C GLY A 85 -6.19 -25.58 -10.05
N ASP A 86 -7.30 -25.35 -10.74
CA ASP A 86 -8.66 -25.70 -10.29
C ASP A 86 -8.87 -27.22 -10.11
N GLU A 87 -8.03 -28.03 -10.74
CA GLU A 87 -8.03 -29.48 -10.65
C GLU A 87 -7.50 -30.02 -9.30
N VAL A 88 -6.80 -29.19 -8.50
CA VAL A 88 -6.35 -29.57 -7.16
C VAL A 88 -7.48 -29.30 -6.16
N ALA A 89 -8.08 -30.35 -5.61
CA ALA A 89 -9.15 -30.17 -4.64
C ALA A 89 -8.59 -29.75 -3.28
N ILE A 90 -9.09 -28.65 -2.71
CA ILE A 90 -8.65 -28.09 -1.43
C ILE A 90 -9.80 -28.18 -0.42
N THR A 91 -9.62 -29.01 0.61
CA THR A 91 -10.62 -29.20 1.68
C THR A 91 -10.09 -28.68 3.01
N ILE A 92 -10.84 -27.80 3.67
CA ILE A 92 -10.43 -27.19 4.94
C ILE A 92 -11.06 -27.97 6.10
N GLY A 93 -10.21 -28.63 6.88
CA GLY A 93 -10.58 -29.30 8.13
C GLY A 93 -10.46 -28.38 9.36
N PRO A 94 -10.75 -28.91 10.56
CA PRO A 94 -10.73 -28.16 11.82
C PRO A 94 -9.32 -27.83 12.35
N LYS A 95 -8.28 -28.54 11.93
CA LYS A 95 -6.87 -28.27 12.31
C LYS A 95 -5.89 -28.34 11.14
N SER A 96 -6.37 -28.59 9.94
CA SER A 96 -5.53 -28.84 8.76
C SER A 96 -6.27 -28.50 7.47
N VAL A 97 -5.52 -28.37 6.39
CA VAL A 97 -6.00 -28.26 5.02
C VAL A 97 -5.52 -29.49 4.26
N VAL A 98 -6.41 -30.12 3.52
CA VAL A 98 -6.10 -31.28 2.69
C VAL A 98 -6.16 -30.90 1.22
N PHE A 99 -5.05 -31.16 0.53
CA PHE A 99 -4.89 -31.02 -0.91
C PHE A 99 -5.01 -32.40 -1.56
N VAL A 100 -5.81 -32.50 -2.61
CA VAL A 100 -5.94 -33.70 -3.44
C VAL A 100 -5.36 -33.38 -4.81
N VAL A 101 -4.21 -33.96 -5.12
CA VAL A 101 -3.48 -33.72 -6.36
C VAL A 101 -3.75 -34.87 -7.33
N PRO A 102 -4.35 -34.61 -8.51
CA PRO A 102 -4.53 -35.63 -9.55
C PRO A 102 -3.19 -36.18 -10.05
N GLU A 103 -3.10 -37.50 -10.30
CA GLU A 103 -1.87 -38.11 -10.85
C GLU A 103 -1.52 -37.59 -12.25
N THR A 104 -2.48 -37.05 -12.99
CA THR A 104 -2.23 -36.39 -14.28
C THR A 104 -1.30 -35.19 -14.18
N LEU A 105 -1.18 -34.55 -13.01
CA LEU A 105 -0.23 -33.48 -12.75
C LEU A 105 1.15 -33.98 -12.30
N VAL A 106 1.23 -35.24 -11.85
CA VAL A 106 2.45 -35.83 -11.27
C VAL A 106 3.15 -36.73 -12.29
N GLU A 107 2.41 -37.36 -13.19
CA GLU A 107 2.91 -38.25 -14.24
C GLU A 107 3.15 -37.51 -15.57
N SER A 108 4.14 -37.97 -16.36
CA SER A 108 4.40 -37.52 -17.74
C SER A 108 4.61 -35.99 -17.89
N ASP A 109 4.03 -35.38 -18.95
CA ASP A 109 4.21 -33.96 -19.30
C ASP A 109 3.67 -33.00 -18.21
N GLY A 110 2.78 -33.47 -17.32
CA GLY A 110 2.25 -32.68 -16.20
C GLY A 110 3.29 -32.32 -15.14
N ARG A 111 4.34 -33.14 -14.99
CA ARG A 111 5.36 -32.98 -13.93
C ARG A 111 6.12 -31.65 -14.04
N ALA A 112 6.41 -31.20 -15.27
CA ALA A 112 7.09 -29.93 -15.50
C ALA A 112 6.17 -28.74 -15.17
N LEU A 113 4.92 -28.79 -15.62
CA LEU A 113 3.91 -27.77 -15.33
C LEU A 113 3.62 -27.67 -13.83
N TRP A 114 3.53 -28.81 -13.14
CA TRP A 114 3.32 -28.86 -11.69
C TRP A 114 4.49 -28.25 -10.92
N LYS A 115 5.72 -28.53 -11.33
CA LYS A 115 6.91 -27.89 -10.76
C LYS A 115 6.84 -26.37 -10.93
N GLU A 116 6.50 -25.88 -12.12
CA GLU A 116 6.36 -24.45 -12.40
C GLU A 116 5.29 -23.78 -11.52
N ARG A 117 4.17 -24.47 -11.26
CA ARG A 117 3.10 -23.99 -10.37
C ARG A 117 3.58 -23.84 -8.92
N LEU A 118 4.32 -24.82 -8.40
CA LEU A 118 4.90 -24.75 -7.06
C LEU A 118 5.98 -23.66 -6.96
N GLU A 119 6.83 -23.52 -7.98
CA GLU A 119 7.82 -22.43 -8.06
C GLU A 119 7.15 -21.06 -8.13
N ARG A 120 6.04 -20.94 -8.88
CA ARG A 120 5.24 -19.70 -8.96
C ARG A 120 4.58 -19.35 -7.64
N LEU A 121 4.02 -20.33 -6.93
CA LEU A 121 3.48 -20.13 -5.59
C LEU A 121 4.58 -19.64 -4.64
N SER A 122 5.73 -20.32 -4.61
CA SER A 122 6.90 -19.93 -3.80
C SER A 122 7.38 -18.51 -4.12
N ALA A 123 7.59 -18.18 -5.40
CA ALA A 123 8.06 -16.88 -5.84
C ALA A 123 7.08 -15.74 -5.51
N ARG A 124 5.77 -15.94 -5.72
CA ARG A 124 4.75 -14.95 -5.36
C ARG A 124 4.67 -14.74 -3.85
N THR A 125 4.82 -15.81 -3.06
CA THR A 125 4.88 -15.72 -1.61
C THR A 125 6.14 -15.00 -1.13
N GLU A 126 7.31 -15.27 -1.72
CA GLU A 126 8.56 -14.55 -1.41
C GLU A 126 8.46 -13.07 -1.79
N GLU A 127 7.81 -12.75 -2.92
CA GLU A 127 7.51 -11.37 -3.30
C GLU A 127 6.61 -10.69 -2.27
N ALA A 128 5.53 -11.34 -1.83
CA ALA A 128 4.63 -10.83 -0.78
C ALA A 128 5.33 -10.70 0.60
N ALA A 129 6.15 -11.67 0.99
CA ALA A 129 6.98 -11.64 2.20
C ALA A 129 7.93 -10.45 2.16
N SER A 130 8.60 -10.26 1.01
CA SER A 130 9.53 -9.16 0.82
C SER A 130 8.82 -7.80 0.86
N ARG A 131 7.53 -7.73 0.49
CA ARG A 131 6.71 -6.52 0.65
C ARG A 131 6.36 -6.28 2.12
N GLN A 132 6.03 -7.32 2.89
CA GLN A 132 5.77 -7.19 4.34
C GLN A 132 7.03 -6.83 5.14
N GLN A 133 8.19 -7.37 4.81
CA GLN A 133 9.49 -7.04 5.43
C GLN A 133 10.05 -5.68 4.97
N ARG A 134 9.47 -5.05 3.95
CA ARG A 134 9.87 -3.73 3.45
C ARG A 134 9.26 -2.56 4.21
N HIS A 135 8.28 -2.78 5.10
CA HIS A 135 7.58 -1.71 5.82
C HIS A 135 8.42 -1.11 6.96
N ILE A 136 9.56 -0.52 6.61
CA ILE A 136 10.53 0.09 7.52
C ILE A 136 11.16 1.30 6.84
N MET A 137 11.77 2.19 7.63
CA MET A 137 12.63 3.26 7.09
C MET A 137 13.93 2.67 6.52
N ARG A 138 14.27 3.06 5.30
CA ARG A 138 15.46 2.56 4.59
C ARG A 138 16.27 3.72 4.04
N ALA A 139 17.55 3.78 4.44
CA ALA A 139 18.52 4.67 3.84
C ALA A 139 18.86 4.24 2.41
N ARG A 140 18.97 5.22 1.51
CA ARG A 140 19.63 5.04 0.22
C ARG A 140 21.13 5.30 0.32
N GLU A 141 21.87 4.94 -0.72
CA GLU A 141 23.31 5.19 -0.82
C GLU A 141 23.69 6.67 -0.71
N SER A 142 22.75 7.58 -0.96
CA SER A 142 22.92 9.02 -0.80
C SER A 142 22.89 9.50 0.66
N TYR A 143 22.25 8.75 1.57
CA TYR A 143 22.09 9.17 2.95
C TYR A 143 23.43 9.25 3.70
N ARG A 144 23.66 10.36 4.40
CA ARG A 144 24.82 10.60 5.26
C ARG A 144 24.32 11.18 6.59
N PRO A 145 24.29 10.39 7.68
CA PRO A 145 23.79 10.88 8.97
C PRO A 145 24.51 12.16 9.41
N ASN A 146 23.77 13.14 9.89
CA ASN A 146 24.27 14.41 10.40
C ASN A 146 25.13 15.26 9.42
N ASP A 147 25.12 14.97 8.11
CA ASP A 147 25.90 15.73 7.13
C ASP A 147 25.21 17.05 6.75
N PRO A 148 25.76 18.23 7.11
CA PRO A 148 25.14 19.52 6.79
C PRO A 148 25.22 19.88 5.30
N ASP A 149 26.15 19.28 4.55
CA ASP A 149 26.30 19.48 3.11
C ASP A 149 25.40 18.54 2.31
N ARG A 150 24.91 17.47 2.96
CA ARG A 150 23.95 16.51 2.41
C ARG A 150 22.71 16.34 3.29
N PRO A 151 21.86 17.38 3.45
CA PRO A 151 20.64 17.31 4.25
C PRO A 151 19.74 16.14 3.84
N THR A 152 19.09 15.52 4.84
CA THR A 152 18.28 14.32 4.64
C THR A 152 16.82 14.66 4.33
N ILE A 153 16.26 13.96 3.35
CA ILE A 153 14.83 13.95 3.02
C ILE A 153 14.27 12.55 3.32
N CYS A 154 13.20 12.50 4.10
CA CYS A 154 12.38 11.30 4.27
C CYS A 154 11.19 11.32 3.30
N LEU A 155 11.12 10.33 2.40
CA LEU A 155 10.04 10.18 1.43
C LEU A 155 8.95 9.23 1.96
N VAL A 156 7.71 9.68 1.97
CA VAL A 156 6.54 8.91 2.45
C VAL A 156 5.52 8.75 1.33
N HIS A 157 5.23 7.50 0.94
CA HIS A 157 4.35 7.19 -0.20
C HIS A 157 2.85 7.28 0.15
N GLY A 158 1.99 7.28 -0.87
CA GLY A 158 0.53 7.26 -0.73
C GLY A 158 -0.10 5.87 -0.72
N VAL A 159 -1.41 5.83 -0.94
CA VAL A 159 -2.19 4.58 -1.03
C VAL A 159 -1.82 3.75 -2.27
N ASN A 160 -1.93 2.43 -2.18
CA ASN A 160 -1.60 1.47 -3.25
C ASN A 160 -0.21 1.69 -3.87
N SER A 161 0.76 2.05 -3.03
CA SER A 161 2.11 2.44 -3.46
C SER A 161 3.18 1.90 -2.50
N SER A 162 4.42 2.24 -2.81
CA SER A 162 5.62 2.03 -1.99
C SER A 162 6.64 3.11 -2.37
N SER A 163 7.84 3.04 -1.80
CA SER A 163 9.03 3.77 -2.21
C SER A 163 9.37 3.58 -3.69
N GLY A 164 8.91 2.48 -4.31
CA GLY A 164 8.97 2.30 -5.76
C GLY A 164 8.19 3.37 -6.55
N GLY A 165 7.16 3.98 -5.96
CA GLY A 165 6.43 5.10 -6.56
C GLY A 165 7.28 6.35 -6.78
N PHE A 166 8.38 6.50 -6.04
CA PHE A 166 9.33 7.62 -6.14
C PHE A 166 10.56 7.31 -6.99
N VAL A 167 10.57 6.20 -7.75
CA VAL A 167 11.76 5.78 -8.52
C VAL A 167 12.30 6.85 -9.46
N HIS A 168 11.43 7.66 -10.07
CA HIS A 168 11.82 8.78 -10.95
C HIS A 168 12.00 10.10 -10.18
N PHE A 169 11.52 10.15 -8.95
CA PHE A 169 11.55 11.33 -8.08
C PHE A 169 12.85 11.44 -7.28
N ILE A 170 13.42 10.30 -6.91
CA ILE A 170 14.64 10.19 -6.10
C ILE A 170 15.89 10.74 -6.82
N PRO A 171 16.20 10.37 -8.08
CA PRO A 171 17.47 10.75 -8.69
C PRO A 171 17.70 12.27 -8.76
N PRO A 172 16.72 13.11 -9.17
CA PRO A 172 16.91 14.55 -9.17
C PRO A 172 17.21 15.16 -7.79
N LEU A 173 16.68 14.57 -6.70
CA LEU A 173 17.01 15.01 -5.34
C LEU A 173 18.43 14.61 -4.94
N GLU A 174 18.85 13.38 -5.28
CA GLU A 174 20.21 12.91 -5.01
C GLU A 174 21.25 13.72 -5.80
N GLU A 175 20.95 14.05 -7.06
CA GLU A 175 21.75 14.92 -7.94
C GLU A 175 21.83 16.35 -7.40
N ALA A 176 20.76 16.85 -6.79
CA ALA A 176 20.74 18.14 -6.11
C ALA A 176 21.51 18.14 -4.77
N GLY A 177 22.08 17.01 -4.36
CA GLY A 177 22.94 16.89 -3.19
C GLY A 177 22.24 16.50 -1.89
N TYR A 178 21.01 15.98 -1.95
CA TYR A 178 20.30 15.52 -0.75
C TYR A 178 20.61 14.06 -0.41
N GLY A 179 20.49 13.71 0.86
CA GLY A 179 20.49 12.33 1.35
C GLY A 179 19.05 11.81 1.41
N ILE A 180 18.79 10.61 0.89
CA ILE A 180 17.42 10.09 0.82
C ILE A 180 17.21 8.91 1.78
N VAL A 181 16.16 9.03 2.58
CA VAL A 181 15.56 7.92 3.33
C VAL A 181 14.14 7.73 2.78
N VAL A 182 13.75 6.48 2.55
CA VAL A 182 12.39 6.14 2.14
C VAL A 182 11.68 5.42 3.28
N TYR A 183 10.39 5.69 3.45
CA TYR A 183 9.54 4.97 4.39
C TYR A 183 8.44 4.24 3.63
N ASP A 184 8.39 2.94 3.83
CA ASP A 184 7.34 2.06 3.33
C ASP A 184 6.45 1.63 4.49
N TYR A 185 5.14 1.61 4.26
CA TYR A 185 4.17 1.18 5.26
C TYR A 185 2.96 0.49 4.63
N PRO A 186 2.23 -0.35 5.37
CA PRO A 186 1.02 -0.98 4.85
C PRO A 186 -0.03 0.09 4.54
N PHE A 187 -0.44 0.20 3.28
CA PHE A 187 -1.39 1.23 2.86
C PHE A 187 -2.86 0.84 3.06
N ASN A 188 -3.15 -0.42 3.38
CA ASN A 188 -4.49 -1.01 3.47
C ASN A 188 -5.03 -1.18 4.90
N GLN A 189 -4.22 -0.90 5.92
CA GLN A 189 -4.61 -0.93 7.34
C GLN A 189 -5.24 0.40 7.81
N LYS A 190 -5.66 0.50 9.08
CA LYS A 190 -6.14 1.78 9.64
C LYS A 190 -5.02 2.82 9.64
N LEU A 191 -5.38 4.07 9.36
CA LEU A 191 -4.38 5.13 9.36
C LEU A 191 -3.77 5.36 10.74
N ASP A 192 -4.52 5.14 11.84
CA ASP A 192 -3.97 5.21 13.20
C ASP A 192 -2.79 4.24 13.39
N ASP A 193 -2.90 3.02 12.88
CA ASP A 193 -1.84 2.00 12.99
C ASP A 193 -0.61 2.43 12.16
N SER A 194 -0.83 2.93 10.94
CA SER A 194 0.24 3.42 10.07
C SER A 194 0.95 4.66 10.64
N CYS A 195 0.22 5.54 11.32
CA CYS A 195 0.76 6.71 12.01
C CYS A 195 1.61 6.31 13.22
N ALA A 196 1.12 5.38 14.05
CA ALA A 196 1.86 4.86 15.19
C ALA A 196 3.15 4.13 14.75
N GLN A 197 3.07 3.36 13.68
CA GLN A 197 4.23 2.68 13.10
C GLN A 197 5.26 3.67 12.56
N PHE A 198 4.82 4.72 11.84
CA PHE A 198 5.72 5.75 11.33
C PHE A 198 6.49 6.43 12.46
N GLN A 199 5.80 6.78 13.56
CA GLN A 199 6.45 7.36 14.73
C GLN A 199 7.51 6.40 15.32
N ALA A 200 7.16 5.12 15.49
CA ALA A 200 8.07 4.14 16.06
C ALA A 200 9.32 3.96 15.19
N ASP A 201 9.13 3.81 13.88
CA ASP A 201 10.22 3.60 12.93
C ASP A 201 11.07 4.85 12.73
N TRP A 202 10.47 6.04 12.77
CA TRP A 202 11.18 7.33 12.76
C TRP A 202 12.17 7.42 13.92
N LEU A 203 11.68 7.19 15.13
CA LEU A 203 12.51 7.26 16.34
C LEU A 203 13.57 6.16 16.35
N ALA A 204 13.21 4.92 15.99
CA ALA A 204 14.13 3.80 15.96
C ALA A 204 15.27 4.02 14.96
N PHE A 205 14.94 4.42 13.73
CA PHE A 205 15.92 4.66 12.68
C PHE A 205 16.88 5.78 13.06
N ARG A 206 16.36 6.92 13.52
CA ARG A 206 17.19 8.07 13.90
C ARG A 206 18.11 7.75 15.07
N ASN A 207 17.61 7.06 16.08
CA ASN A 207 18.42 6.61 17.21
C ASN A 207 19.53 5.66 16.76
N GLN A 208 19.22 4.69 15.89
CA GLN A 208 20.21 3.75 15.36
C GLN A 208 21.30 4.45 14.53
N ALA A 209 20.92 5.46 13.74
CA ALA A 209 21.85 6.24 12.92
C ALA A 209 22.62 7.31 13.72
N GLY A 210 22.24 7.57 14.98
CA GLY A 210 22.77 8.68 15.78
C GLY A 210 22.42 10.05 15.19
N GLU A 211 21.26 10.17 14.54
CA GLU A 211 20.86 11.37 13.82
C GLU A 211 20.29 12.44 14.76
N THR A 212 20.92 13.60 14.75
CA THR A 212 20.58 14.75 15.60
C THR A 212 20.11 15.96 14.81
N ARG A 213 20.39 16.01 13.49
CA ARG A 213 19.99 17.15 12.65
C ARG A 213 18.53 17.01 12.21
N PRO A 214 17.77 18.10 12.11
CA PRO A 214 16.41 18.01 11.59
C PRO A 214 16.40 17.58 10.13
N TRP A 215 15.33 16.92 9.73
CA TRP A 215 15.12 16.42 8.36
C TRP A 215 13.94 17.12 7.70
N THR A 216 13.96 17.14 6.37
CA THR A 216 12.75 17.43 5.58
C THR A 216 11.94 16.15 5.40
N ILE A 217 10.62 16.20 5.62
CA ILE A 217 9.70 15.13 5.22
C ILE A 217 8.98 15.56 3.94
N LEU A 218 9.02 14.72 2.92
CA LEU A 218 8.28 14.90 1.68
C LEU A 218 7.30 13.74 1.52
N ALA A 219 6.02 14.06 1.50
CA ALA A 219 4.96 13.08 1.58
C ALA A 219 3.94 13.26 0.46
N HIS A 220 3.56 12.16 -0.18
CA HIS A 220 2.59 12.16 -1.29
C HIS A 220 1.24 11.61 -0.83
N SER A 221 0.15 12.27 -1.25
CA SER A 221 -1.22 11.76 -1.09
C SER A 221 -1.54 11.38 0.36
N MET A 222 -1.98 10.16 0.62
CA MET A 222 -2.25 9.61 1.95
C MET A 222 -1.04 9.68 2.89
N GLY A 223 0.18 9.56 2.37
CA GLY A 223 1.41 9.67 3.14
C GLY A 223 1.56 11.01 3.86
N ALA A 224 0.92 12.07 3.33
CA ALA A 224 0.86 13.38 3.98
C ALA A 224 0.19 13.30 5.36
N LEU A 225 -0.87 12.50 5.50
CA LEU A 225 -1.55 12.32 6.79
C LEU A 225 -0.66 11.57 7.79
N VAL A 226 0.09 10.57 7.32
CA VAL A 226 1.06 9.83 8.14
C VAL A 226 2.15 10.76 8.64
N ALA A 227 2.76 11.55 7.75
CA ALA A 227 3.78 12.54 8.13
C ALA A 227 3.23 13.60 9.10
N ARG A 228 2.06 14.16 8.79
CA ARG A 228 1.39 15.16 9.65
C ARG A 228 1.08 14.62 11.04
N SER A 229 0.66 13.36 11.16
CA SER A 229 0.34 12.76 12.46
C SER A 229 1.50 12.83 13.46
N TYR A 230 2.73 12.72 12.95
CA TYR A 230 3.94 12.86 13.74
C TYR A 230 4.26 14.33 14.01
N VAL A 231 4.37 15.14 12.95
CA VAL A 231 4.79 16.56 13.02
C VAL A 231 3.83 17.43 13.85
N GLU A 232 2.53 17.16 13.76
CA GLU A 232 1.47 17.88 14.47
C GLU A 232 1.11 17.22 15.81
N GLY A 233 1.69 16.05 16.09
CA GLY A 233 1.40 15.22 17.26
C GLY A 233 2.64 14.96 18.10
N ALA A 234 3.03 13.69 18.23
CA ALA A 234 4.09 13.27 19.15
C ALA A 234 5.49 13.83 18.83
N GLY A 235 5.75 14.20 17.58
CA GLY A 235 7.00 14.81 17.13
C GLY A 235 7.02 16.34 17.20
N ARG A 236 5.93 16.98 17.63
CA ARG A 236 5.76 18.44 17.55
C ARG A 236 6.91 19.22 18.18
N ASP A 237 7.37 18.80 19.36
CA ASP A 237 8.40 19.51 20.12
C ASP A 237 9.77 18.80 20.03
N ALA A 238 9.93 17.82 19.14
CA ALA A 238 11.16 17.04 19.02
C ALA A 238 12.30 17.81 18.32
N GLY A 239 11.96 18.83 17.51
CA GLY A 239 12.95 19.63 16.77
C GLY A 239 13.72 18.86 15.70
N ASP A 240 13.20 17.70 15.29
CA ASP A 240 13.86 16.75 14.40
C ASP A 240 13.31 16.76 12.96
N VAL A 241 12.33 17.62 12.71
CA VAL A 241 11.80 17.96 11.38
C VAL A 241 11.94 19.47 11.17
N ASP A 242 12.52 19.91 10.06
CA ASP A 242 12.63 21.33 9.72
C ASP A 242 11.59 21.79 8.68
N SER A 243 11.20 20.88 7.78
CA SER A 243 10.32 21.17 6.66
C SER A 243 9.40 20.00 6.37
N LEU A 244 8.14 20.29 6.05
CA LEU A 244 7.12 19.34 5.66
C LEU A 244 6.54 19.73 4.29
N ILE A 245 6.89 18.96 3.26
CA ILE A 245 6.46 19.17 1.89
C ILE A 245 5.36 18.16 1.56
N LEU A 246 4.16 18.65 1.28
CA LEU A 246 2.97 17.85 1.02
C LEU A 246 2.62 17.92 -0.48
N ILE A 247 2.67 16.78 -1.16
CA ILE A 247 2.35 16.67 -2.59
C ILE A 247 0.99 15.98 -2.76
N ALA A 248 0.03 16.69 -3.34
CA ALA A 248 -1.36 16.27 -3.48
C ALA A 248 -1.98 15.69 -2.19
N PRO A 249 -1.83 16.37 -1.03
CA PRO A 249 -2.24 15.78 0.24
C PRO A 249 -3.75 15.62 0.35
N VAL A 250 -4.18 14.58 1.05
CA VAL A 250 -5.60 14.27 1.30
C VAL A 250 -6.07 14.95 2.60
N ASN A 251 -5.75 16.23 2.77
CA ASN A 251 -5.91 16.93 4.07
C ASN A 251 -7.36 16.99 4.54
N GLN A 252 -8.33 17.17 3.63
CA GLN A 252 -9.77 17.21 3.96
C GLN A 252 -10.54 15.97 3.47
N GLY A 253 -9.83 14.91 3.10
CA GLY A 253 -10.41 13.68 2.59
C GLY A 253 -10.50 13.62 1.07
N ALA A 254 -10.79 12.43 0.56
CA ALA A 254 -11.06 12.16 -0.85
C ALA A 254 -11.85 10.86 -1.00
N HIS A 255 -12.60 10.71 -2.09
CA HIS A 255 -13.38 9.51 -2.35
C HIS A 255 -12.58 8.43 -3.11
N ILE A 256 -11.34 8.19 -2.69
CA ILE A 256 -10.38 7.36 -3.44
C ILE A 256 -10.94 5.95 -3.75
N ALA A 257 -11.66 5.32 -2.81
CA ALA A 257 -12.30 4.02 -3.05
C ALA A 257 -13.29 4.02 -4.23
N ARG A 258 -13.96 5.16 -4.48
CA ARG A 258 -14.90 5.31 -5.60
C ARG A 258 -14.20 5.59 -6.92
N LEU A 259 -12.96 6.08 -6.88
CA LEU A 259 -12.13 6.37 -8.05
C LEU A 259 -11.25 5.19 -8.47
N GLN A 260 -11.06 4.21 -7.58
CA GLN A 260 -10.25 3.02 -7.83
C GLN A 260 -10.61 2.27 -9.15
N PRO A 261 -11.89 2.06 -9.52
CA PRO A 261 -12.23 1.46 -10.81
C PRO A 261 -11.81 2.32 -12.01
N VAL A 262 -11.87 3.65 -11.89
CA VAL A 262 -11.46 4.59 -12.95
C VAL A 262 -9.94 4.58 -13.10
N LEU A 263 -9.20 4.59 -11.99
CA LEU A 263 -7.74 4.48 -11.98
C LEU A 263 -7.25 3.14 -12.52
N GLN A 264 -7.93 2.04 -12.18
CA GLN A 264 -7.69 0.71 -12.75
C GLN A 264 -8.01 0.66 -14.24
N MET A 265 -9.05 1.35 -14.71
CA MET A 265 -9.38 1.42 -16.14
C MET A 265 -8.31 2.19 -16.92
N ILE A 266 -7.82 3.33 -16.40
CA ILE A 266 -6.72 4.11 -17.01
C ILE A 266 -5.42 3.30 -17.05
N SER A 267 -5.08 2.63 -15.96
CA SER A 267 -3.90 1.75 -15.87
C SER A 267 -4.04 0.51 -16.77
N GLY A 268 -5.25 -0.05 -16.82
CA GLY A 268 -5.62 -1.22 -17.61
C GLY A 268 -5.62 -0.95 -19.12
N MET A 269 -5.99 0.25 -19.57
CA MET A 269 -5.95 0.64 -20.98
C MET A 269 -4.51 0.70 -21.54
N ARG A 270 -3.49 0.95 -20.70
CA ARG A 270 -2.07 0.88 -21.11
C ARG A 270 -1.46 -0.51 -20.95
N ALA A 271 -2.00 -1.35 -20.07
CA ALA A 271 -1.55 -2.72 -19.88
C ALA A 271 -2.21 -3.70 -20.88
N VAL A 272 -1.95 -3.55 -22.19
CA VAL A 272 -2.11 -4.65 -23.15
C VAL A 272 -0.74 -5.28 -23.40
N GLN A 273 -0.27 -6.04 -22.41
CA GLN A 273 0.65 -7.18 -22.55
C GLN A 273 0.72 -7.91 -21.19
N GLY A 274 0.02 -9.05 -21.10
CA GLY A 274 0.31 -10.18 -20.20
C GLY A 274 0.17 -10.08 -18.66
N LYS A 275 0.07 -8.89 -18.04
CA LYS A 275 0.20 -8.75 -16.56
C LYS A 275 -1.11 -8.56 -15.77
N ARG A 276 -2.28 -8.64 -16.43
CA ARG A 276 -3.58 -8.19 -15.87
C ARG A 276 -4.12 -9.00 -14.69
N THR A 277 -3.82 -10.29 -14.58
CA THR A 277 -4.44 -11.16 -13.56
C THR A 277 -3.72 -11.13 -12.22
N ALA A 278 -2.38 -11.10 -12.20
CA ALA A 278 -1.60 -11.10 -10.96
C ALA A 278 -1.72 -9.77 -10.18
N GLN A 279 -1.83 -8.66 -10.90
CA GLN A 279 -1.96 -7.32 -10.33
C GLN A 279 -3.37 -7.10 -9.75
N ALA A 280 -4.41 -7.53 -10.48
CA ALA A 280 -5.78 -7.53 -9.98
C ALA A 280 -5.97 -8.46 -8.77
N LEU A 281 -5.28 -9.60 -8.71
CA LEU A 281 -5.32 -10.49 -7.54
C LEU A 281 -4.58 -9.91 -6.33
N ALA A 282 -3.45 -9.23 -6.51
CA ALA A 282 -2.74 -8.56 -5.41
C ALA A 282 -3.59 -7.43 -4.80
N GLU A 283 -4.24 -6.62 -5.65
CA GLU A 283 -5.14 -5.55 -5.23
C GLU A 283 -6.42 -6.08 -4.54
N LEU A 284 -6.91 -7.26 -4.93
CA LEU A 284 -8.06 -7.92 -4.28
C LEU A 284 -7.68 -8.72 -3.02
N SER A 285 -6.45 -9.24 -2.95
CA SER A 285 -5.91 -10.00 -1.81
C SER A 285 -5.63 -9.13 -0.59
N GLU A 286 -5.47 -7.82 -0.78
CA GLU A 286 -5.13 -6.87 0.28
C GLU A 286 -6.35 -6.25 0.99
N GLY A 287 -7.55 -6.78 0.72
CA GLY A 287 -8.77 -6.50 1.48
C GLY A 287 -9.42 -5.14 1.18
N VAL A 288 -10.67 -4.97 1.62
CA VAL A 288 -11.35 -3.67 1.64
C VAL A 288 -10.52 -2.74 2.53
N SER A 289 -9.85 -1.78 1.89
CA SER A 289 -8.83 -0.92 2.52
C SER A 289 -9.45 -0.11 3.66
N GLN A 290 -9.12 -0.44 4.92
CA GLN A 290 -9.63 0.31 6.08
C GLN A 290 -9.18 1.77 6.04
N SER A 291 -7.98 2.03 5.51
CA SER A 291 -7.51 3.38 5.21
C SER A 291 -8.43 4.15 4.26
N ALA A 292 -9.13 3.49 3.34
CA ALA A 292 -10.03 4.19 2.42
C ALA A 292 -11.26 4.75 3.13
N GLU A 293 -11.73 4.13 4.21
CA GLU A 293 -12.76 4.69 5.10
C GLU A 293 -12.21 5.89 5.88
N ASP A 294 -10.99 5.81 6.38
CA ASP A 294 -10.32 6.92 7.08
C ASP A 294 -10.07 8.13 6.16
N LEU A 295 -9.94 7.91 4.85
CA LEU A 295 -9.75 8.96 3.86
C LEU A 295 -11.06 9.65 3.43
N LEU A 296 -12.23 9.12 3.79
CA LEU A 296 -13.49 9.76 3.40
C LEU A 296 -13.64 11.13 4.07
N PRO A 297 -14.12 12.16 3.35
CA PRO A 297 -14.38 13.47 3.94
C PRO A 297 -15.23 13.39 5.21
N GLY A 298 -14.75 14.02 6.27
CA GLY A 298 -15.43 14.02 7.56
C GLY A 298 -15.32 12.71 8.35
N SER A 299 -14.44 11.78 7.96
CA SER A 299 -14.11 10.59 8.74
C SER A 299 -13.67 10.95 10.17
N PRO A 300 -13.85 10.05 11.15
CA PRO A 300 -13.34 10.26 12.51
C PRO A 300 -11.84 10.53 12.54
N PHE A 301 -11.06 9.87 11.69
CA PHE A 301 -9.62 10.09 11.57
C PHE A 301 -9.30 11.54 11.14
N LEU A 302 -9.87 12.00 10.02
CA LEU A 302 -9.61 13.35 9.50
C LEU A 302 -10.08 14.44 10.46
N LYS A 303 -11.22 14.23 11.12
CA LYS A 303 -11.71 15.13 12.16
C LYS A 303 -10.76 15.23 13.36
N ARG A 304 -10.05 14.16 13.71
CA ARG A 304 -9.07 14.19 14.81
C ARG A 304 -7.79 14.90 14.36
N ILE A 305 -7.17 14.46 13.26
CA ILE A 305 -5.89 15.02 12.83
C ILE A 305 -6.00 16.52 12.50
N ASN A 306 -7.10 16.96 11.87
CA ASN A 306 -7.30 18.37 11.53
C ASN A 306 -7.69 19.26 12.73
N ARG A 307 -7.84 18.71 13.95
CA ARG A 307 -7.94 19.54 15.16
C ARG A 307 -6.59 20.05 15.63
N ASN A 308 -5.51 19.39 15.23
CA ASN A 308 -4.17 19.82 15.57
C ASN A 308 -3.75 20.92 14.57
N PRO A 309 -3.32 22.10 15.07
CA PRO A 309 -2.82 23.14 14.18
C PRO A 309 -1.45 22.74 13.60
N PRO A 310 -1.06 23.29 12.43
CA PRO A 310 0.29 23.15 11.90
C PRO A 310 1.36 23.55 12.93
N ASN A 311 2.51 22.88 12.90
CA ASN A 311 3.61 23.18 13.80
C ASN A 311 4.38 24.43 13.33
N GLU A 312 4.34 25.50 14.13
CA GLU A 312 4.99 26.79 13.82
C GLU A 312 6.52 26.70 13.70
N ALA A 313 7.14 25.65 14.29
CA ALA A 313 8.58 25.41 14.19
C ALA A 313 8.99 24.75 12.86
N VAL A 314 8.04 24.29 12.04
CA VAL A 314 8.29 23.55 10.79
C VAL A 314 7.83 24.37 9.60
N ALA A 315 8.63 24.41 8.53
CA ALA A 315 8.24 25.03 7.28
C ALA A 315 7.26 24.13 6.51
N TYR A 316 6.01 24.57 6.35
CA TYR A 316 4.99 23.83 5.57
C TYR A 316 4.96 24.31 4.12
N HIS A 317 4.99 23.36 3.18
CA HIS A 317 4.75 23.62 1.76
C HIS A 317 3.71 22.65 1.22
N ILE A 318 2.78 23.15 0.41
CA ILE A 318 1.73 22.33 -0.19
C ILE A 318 1.78 22.51 -1.71
N LEU A 319 1.82 21.39 -2.41
CA LEU A 319 1.75 21.33 -3.86
C LEU A 319 0.51 20.55 -4.26
N ALA A 320 -0.32 21.11 -5.13
CA ALA A 320 -1.54 20.50 -5.61
C ALA A 320 -1.55 20.40 -7.15
N GLY A 321 -2.23 19.36 -7.64
CA GLY A 321 -2.56 19.23 -9.06
C GLY A 321 -3.97 19.72 -9.32
N ASP A 322 -4.24 20.14 -10.54
CA ASP A 322 -5.60 20.45 -11.01
C ASP A 322 -5.94 19.78 -12.35
N ARG A 323 -5.12 18.85 -12.83
CA ARG A 323 -5.42 18.14 -14.08
C ARG A 323 -6.30 16.93 -13.83
N GLY A 324 -7.59 17.12 -14.03
CA GLY A 324 -8.62 16.10 -13.91
C GLY A 324 -8.73 15.23 -15.16
N VAL A 325 -9.58 14.19 -15.09
CA VAL A 325 -9.92 13.35 -16.25
C VAL A 325 -11.22 13.76 -16.93
N LEU A 326 -12.03 14.59 -16.26
CA LEU A 326 -13.31 15.09 -16.72
C LEU A 326 -13.18 16.56 -17.09
N SER A 327 -13.61 16.95 -18.30
CA SER A 327 -13.68 18.36 -18.67
C SER A 327 -14.83 19.07 -17.95
N GLU A 328 -14.77 20.41 -17.84
CA GLU A 328 -15.86 21.20 -17.27
C GLU A 328 -17.20 20.96 -17.98
N ASP A 329 -17.19 20.86 -19.32
CA ASP A 329 -18.41 20.59 -20.09
C ASP A 329 -18.93 19.17 -19.86
N GLY A 330 -18.02 18.19 -19.72
CA GLY A 330 -18.37 16.83 -19.33
C GLY A 330 -19.03 16.78 -17.95
N ARG A 331 -18.51 17.55 -16.99
CA ARG A 331 -19.11 17.69 -15.66
C ARG A 331 -20.53 18.25 -15.74
N LYS A 332 -20.74 19.36 -16.47
CA LYS A 332 -22.07 19.97 -16.63
C LYS A 332 -23.09 18.99 -17.23
N GLN A 333 -22.66 18.16 -18.19
CA GLN A 333 -23.52 17.13 -18.78
C GLN A 333 -23.94 16.07 -17.76
N VAL A 334 -22.99 15.59 -16.93
CA VAL A 334 -23.29 14.62 -15.87
C VAL A 334 -24.25 15.21 -14.84
N GLU A 335 -23.99 16.45 -14.38
CA GLU A 335 -24.87 17.15 -13.43
C GLU A 335 -26.28 17.34 -13.99
N ALA A 336 -26.42 17.72 -15.26
CA ALA A 336 -27.72 17.85 -15.91
C ALA A 336 -28.47 16.52 -16.00
N GLN A 337 -27.79 15.41 -16.30
CA GLN A 337 -28.40 14.08 -16.31
C GLN A 337 -28.89 13.65 -14.93
N VAL A 338 -28.10 13.92 -13.89
CA VAL A 338 -28.48 13.65 -12.50
C VAL A 338 -29.70 14.47 -12.10
N GLU A 339 -29.76 15.75 -12.49
CA GLU A 339 -30.91 16.61 -12.21
C GLU A 339 -32.20 16.10 -12.90
N ILE A 340 -32.10 15.62 -14.14
CA ILE A 340 -33.24 15.02 -14.87
C ILE A 340 -33.75 13.78 -14.14
N VAL A 341 -32.83 12.90 -13.69
CA VAL A 341 -33.18 11.71 -12.91
C VAL A 341 -33.87 12.09 -11.60
N HIS A 342 -33.41 13.15 -10.92
CA HIS A 342 -34.04 13.64 -9.70
C HIS A 342 -35.46 14.17 -9.90
N ARG A 343 -35.68 14.95 -10.97
CA ARG A 343 -36.99 15.51 -11.27
C ARG A 343 -38.02 14.42 -11.58
N ASN A 344 -37.58 13.30 -12.15
CA ASN A 344 -38.45 12.18 -12.54
C ASN A 344 -38.70 11.16 -11.41
N ALA A 345 -37.98 11.20 -10.29
CA ALA A 345 -37.96 10.12 -9.30
C ALA A 345 -39.04 10.19 -8.18
N GLY A 346 -39.91 11.21 -8.12
CA GLY A 346 -41.03 11.27 -7.16
C GLY A 346 -40.65 11.03 -5.68
N VAL A 347 -41.45 10.30 -4.90
CA VAL A 347 -41.19 9.97 -3.46
C VAL A 347 -39.93 9.11 -3.26
N PHE A 348 -39.48 8.37 -4.29
CA PHE A 348 -38.17 7.69 -4.34
C PHE A 348 -37.00 8.67 -4.61
N GLY A 349 -37.33 9.94 -4.88
CA GLY A 349 -36.41 11.07 -5.07
C GLY A 349 -35.52 11.36 -3.87
N SER A 350 -35.95 11.04 -2.65
CA SER A 350 -35.17 11.25 -1.41
C SER A 350 -34.03 10.25 -1.25
N LEU A 351 -34.29 8.97 -1.57
CA LEU A 351 -33.28 7.90 -1.64
C LEU A 351 -32.25 8.15 -2.74
N THR A 352 -32.70 8.63 -3.91
CA THR A 352 -31.78 9.05 -4.97
C THR A 352 -31.00 10.31 -4.59
N ARG A 353 -31.58 11.27 -3.86
CA ARG A 353 -30.87 12.48 -3.38
C ARG A 353 -29.74 12.14 -2.40
N LEU A 354 -29.93 11.15 -1.53
CA LEU A 354 -28.88 10.64 -0.63
C LEU A 354 -27.77 9.92 -1.41
N ALA A 355 -28.11 9.15 -2.45
CA ALA A 355 -27.13 8.47 -3.30
C ALA A 355 -26.30 9.43 -4.17
N THR A 356 -26.82 10.63 -4.45
CA THR A 356 -26.25 11.64 -5.37
C THR A 356 -25.63 12.84 -4.65
N GLY A 357 -25.93 13.06 -3.37
CA GLY A 357 -25.31 14.15 -2.57
C GLY A 357 -23.78 14.05 -2.50
N GLU A 358 -23.24 12.85 -2.70
CA GLU A 358 -21.81 12.57 -2.76
C GLU A 358 -21.24 12.56 -4.20
N LEU A 359 -22.04 12.81 -5.24
CA LEU A 359 -21.54 12.88 -6.63
C LEU A 359 -20.79 14.17 -6.92
N GLY A 360 -21.30 15.32 -6.47
CA GLY A 360 -20.64 16.61 -6.68
C GLY A 360 -19.19 16.61 -6.18
N PRO A 361 -18.92 16.17 -4.94
CA PRO A 361 -17.56 16.02 -4.43
C PRO A 361 -16.65 15.08 -5.21
N VAL A 362 -17.18 13.97 -5.74
CA VAL A 362 -16.42 13.04 -6.60
C VAL A 362 -16.13 13.69 -7.96
N LEU A 363 -17.08 14.45 -8.50
CA LEU A 363 -16.88 15.21 -9.73
C LEU A 363 -15.82 16.29 -9.53
N ASP A 364 -15.78 16.98 -8.39
CA ASP A 364 -14.72 17.95 -8.08
C ASP A 364 -13.33 17.30 -8.12
N GLU A 365 -13.17 16.09 -7.59
CA GLU A 365 -11.91 15.33 -7.63
C GLU A 365 -11.48 14.98 -9.06
N LEU A 366 -12.44 14.74 -9.97
CA LEU A 366 -12.21 14.30 -11.33
C LEU A 366 -12.14 15.44 -12.36
N THR A 367 -12.62 16.63 -12.02
CA THR A 367 -12.79 17.73 -12.98
C THR A 367 -11.50 18.52 -13.16
N ASP A 368 -11.13 18.74 -14.40
CA ASP A 368 -10.00 19.59 -14.79
C ASP A 368 -10.18 21.02 -14.25
N GLY A 369 -9.13 21.59 -13.66
CA GLY A 369 -9.15 22.85 -12.92
C GLY A 369 -9.69 22.74 -11.48
N ALA A 370 -10.33 21.64 -11.10
CA ALA A 370 -10.94 21.47 -9.77
C ALA A 370 -10.30 20.36 -8.92
N GLY A 371 -9.62 19.40 -9.56
CA GLY A 371 -8.96 18.29 -8.90
C GLY A 371 -7.93 17.61 -9.79
N ASP A 372 -7.09 16.79 -9.19
CA ASP A 372 -5.97 16.11 -9.87
C ASP A 372 -6.32 14.70 -10.38
N GLY A 373 -7.63 14.37 -10.41
CA GLY A 373 -8.14 13.04 -10.73
C GLY A 373 -8.26 12.10 -9.53
N CYS A 374 -7.81 12.50 -8.34
CA CYS A 374 -7.93 11.72 -7.10
C CYS A 374 -8.38 12.57 -5.91
N VAL A 375 -7.87 13.80 -5.82
CA VAL A 375 -8.12 14.74 -4.72
C VAL A 375 -8.55 16.07 -5.32
N ALA A 376 -9.64 16.62 -4.79
CA ALA A 376 -10.07 17.95 -5.20
C ALA A 376 -9.06 18.98 -4.69
N LEU A 377 -8.75 20.00 -5.49
CA LEU A 377 -7.80 21.06 -5.14
C LEU A 377 -8.14 21.70 -3.78
N ALA A 378 -9.43 21.99 -3.55
CA ALA A 378 -9.88 22.57 -2.28
C ALA A 378 -9.58 21.67 -1.06
N ARG A 379 -9.50 20.35 -1.25
CA ARG A 379 -9.25 19.36 -0.18
C ARG A 379 -7.77 19.17 0.13
N THR A 380 -6.89 19.68 -0.71
CA THR A 380 -5.45 19.74 -0.42
C THR A 380 -5.10 20.81 0.61
N ARG A 381 -5.98 21.81 0.82
CA ARG A 381 -5.74 22.91 1.76
C ARG A 381 -5.72 22.44 3.21
N LEU A 382 -4.82 23.04 3.99
CA LEU A 382 -4.70 22.82 5.42
C LEU A 382 -4.82 24.17 6.15
N PRO A 383 -5.88 24.40 6.95
CA PRO A 383 -6.02 25.64 7.70
C PRO A 383 -4.78 25.93 8.57
N GLY A 384 -4.26 27.15 8.49
CA GLY A 384 -3.05 27.58 9.19
C GLY A 384 -1.73 27.29 8.46
N ALA A 385 -1.75 26.53 7.38
CA ALA A 385 -0.60 26.35 6.49
C ALA A 385 -0.70 27.28 5.27
N PRO A 386 0.40 27.48 4.51
CA PRO A 386 0.36 28.25 3.27
C PRO A 386 -0.60 27.67 2.23
N GLU A 387 -1.08 28.55 1.34
CA GLU A 387 -1.91 28.14 0.21
C GLU A 387 -1.14 27.20 -0.74
N PRO A 388 -1.81 26.17 -1.33
CA PRO A 388 -1.16 25.27 -2.26
C PRO A 388 -0.62 26.00 -3.49
N VAL A 389 0.62 25.67 -3.88
CA VAL A 389 1.08 25.95 -5.25
C VAL A 389 0.45 24.93 -6.18
N VAL A 390 -0.27 25.41 -7.18
CA VAL A 390 -1.04 24.58 -8.11
C VAL A 390 -0.24 24.39 -9.39
N LEU A 391 -0.05 23.13 -9.80
CA LEU A 391 0.52 22.77 -11.08
C LEU A 391 -0.52 22.06 -11.93
N HIS A 392 -0.52 22.35 -13.23
CA HIS A 392 -1.41 21.68 -14.17
C HIS A 392 -0.92 20.27 -14.51
N ALA A 393 -1.08 19.37 -13.55
CA ALA A 393 -0.65 17.97 -13.56
C ALA A 393 -1.60 17.12 -12.71
N ASN A 394 -1.75 15.85 -13.07
CA ASN A 394 -2.61 14.92 -12.33
C ASN A 394 -1.87 14.32 -11.11
N HIS A 395 -2.61 13.59 -10.28
CA HIS A 395 -2.12 13.05 -9.01
C HIS A 395 -0.81 12.25 -9.11
N ALA A 396 -0.66 11.48 -10.19
CA ALA A 396 0.50 10.63 -10.45
C ALA A 396 1.61 11.37 -11.24
N GLU A 397 1.26 12.32 -12.09
CA GLU A 397 2.20 13.19 -12.81
C GLU A 397 3.05 14.04 -11.87
N LEU A 398 2.45 14.52 -10.77
CA LEU A 398 3.13 15.33 -9.76
C LEU A 398 4.40 14.68 -9.22
N ILE A 399 4.42 13.36 -9.09
CA ILE A 399 5.60 12.60 -8.65
C ILE A 399 6.25 11.79 -9.77
N ARG A 400 5.75 11.94 -11.00
CA ARG A 400 6.09 11.10 -12.16
C ARG A 400 6.03 9.61 -11.80
N ALA A 401 4.89 9.15 -11.30
CA ALA A 401 4.74 7.79 -10.83
C ALA A 401 5.01 6.76 -11.95
N PRO A 402 5.74 5.66 -11.68
CA PRO A 402 6.08 4.65 -12.69
C PRO A 402 4.87 3.92 -13.27
N LEU A 403 3.71 4.01 -12.60
CA LEU A 403 2.43 3.54 -13.12
C LEU A 403 2.06 4.21 -14.45
N LEU A 404 2.38 5.49 -14.62
CA LEU A 404 2.09 6.25 -15.84
C LEU A 404 3.32 6.45 -16.73
N PHE A 405 4.53 6.42 -16.16
CA PHE A 405 5.77 6.77 -16.85
C PHE A 405 6.80 5.64 -16.75
N ALA A 406 7.12 5.01 -17.88
CA ALA A 406 8.17 4.00 -17.92
C ALA A 406 9.58 4.61 -17.81
N ASP A 407 9.76 5.84 -18.30
CA ASP A 407 11.04 6.53 -18.35
C ASP A 407 11.19 7.63 -17.28
N PRO A 408 12.43 7.94 -16.86
CA PRO A 408 12.67 8.85 -15.74
C PRO A 408 12.28 10.30 -15.98
N GLY A 409 12.39 10.82 -17.21
CA GLY A 409 11.98 12.17 -17.66
C GLY A 409 12.09 13.33 -16.64
N PRO A 410 11.45 14.48 -16.92
CA PRO A 410 11.33 15.54 -15.92
C PRO A 410 10.17 15.25 -14.95
N VAL A 411 10.41 15.50 -13.66
CA VAL A 411 9.39 15.51 -12.62
C VAL A 411 8.83 16.92 -12.50
N VAL A 412 7.54 17.10 -12.80
CA VAL A 412 6.91 18.43 -12.95
C VAL A 412 6.97 19.28 -11.68
N SER A 413 6.91 18.67 -10.50
CA SER A 413 6.96 19.36 -9.21
C SER A 413 8.38 19.70 -8.72
N MET A 414 9.40 19.08 -9.31
CA MET A 414 10.77 19.15 -8.81
C MET A 414 11.34 20.58 -8.79
N PRO A 415 11.12 21.44 -9.80
CA PRO A 415 11.63 22.81 -9.76
C PRO A 415 11.14 23.59 -8.53
N GLN A 416 9.84 23.49 -8.21
CA GLN A 416 9.25 24.18 -7.07
C GLN A 416 9.78 23.63 -5.73
N ILE A 417 9.93 22.31 -5.65
CA ILE A 417 10.42 21.64 -4.43
C ILE A 417 11.86 22.04 -4.14
N LEU A 418 12.74 22.02 -5.16
CA LEU A 418 14.13 22.45 -5.00
C LEU A 418 14.25 23.94 -4.63
N GLU A 419 13.33 24.78 -5.10
CA GLU A 419 13.26 26.18 -4.69
C GLU A 419 12.92 26.32 -3.20
N TRP A 420 11.86 25.65 -2.72
CA TRP A 420 11.47 25.66 -1.31
C TRP A 420 12.58 25.16 -0.41
N MET A 421 13.20 24.02 -0.76
CA MET A 421 14.28 23.44 0.04
C MET A 421 15.50 24.38 0.15
N LYS A 422 15.83 25.10 -0.93
CA LYS A 422 16.90 26.12 -0.90
C LYS A 422 16.53 27.28 0.03
N ALA A 423 15.28 27.73 -0.02
CA ALA A 423 14.78 28.81 0.84
C ALA A 423 14.76 28.41 2.32
N ASP A 424 14.33 27.19 2.64
CA ASP A 424 14.29 26.65 4.00
C ASP A 424 15.70 26.52 4.58
N ARG A 425 16.65 25.99 3.80
CA ARG A 425 18.06 25.89 4.20
C ARG A 425 18.68 27.27 4.49
N ALA A 426 18.36 28.28 3.68
CA ALA A 426 18.82 29.64 3.90
C ALA A 426 18.27 30.24 5.21
N ARG A 427 17.01 29.93 5.55
CA ARG A 427 16.38 30.37 6.81
C ARG A 427 16.98 29.67 8.03
N GLY A 428 17.18 28.35 7.97
CA GLY A 428 17.79 27.57 9.05
C GLY A 428 19.25 27.97 9.34
N GLY A 429 20.01 28.38 8.31
CA GLY A 429 21.39 28.84 8.47
C GLY A 429 21.55 30.22 9.15
N LEU A 430 20.50 31.04 9.19
CA LEU A 430 20.52 32.37 9.80
C LEU A 430 20.22 32.35 11.31
N GLY A 431 19.62 31.28 11.84
CA GLY A 431 19.29 31.12 13.27
C GLY A 431 20.41 30.50 14.13
N GLY A 432 21.53 30.12 13.51
CA GLY A 432 22.66 29.42 14.16
C GLY A 432 23.96 30.24 14.24
N ARG A 433 23.91 31.56 14.14
CA ARG A 433 25.07 32.45 14.35
C ARG A 433 24.98 33.24 15.65
#